data_AF-A0A166JKS6-F1
#
_entry.id   AF-A0A166JKS6-F1
#
_cell.length_a   1.000
_cell.length_b   1.000
_cell.length_c   1.000
_cell.angle_alpha   90.00
_cell.angle_beta   90.00
_cell.angle_gamma   90.00
#
_symmetry.space_group_name_H-M   'P 1'
#
loop_
_entity.id
_entity.type
_entity.pdbx_description
1 polymer ?
#
loop_
_entity_poly.entity_id
_entity_poly.type
_entity_poly.pdbx_seq_one_letter_code
_entity_poly.pdbx_strand_id
1 'polypeptide(L)' 'MMNCKEATQLLSEKLDRPLDTKEKVMLGVHTAMCSSCKQFGRQMEDIRSLAKQYSKGKQTEEKK' A
#
# COMPACT_ATOMS: atom_id res chain seq x y z
N MET A 1 -17.56 -7.98 -9.19
CA MET A 1 -16.73 -6.91 -9.78
C MET A 1 -16.43 -5.95 -8.64
N MET A 2 -15.18 -5.85 -8.24
CA MET A 2 -14.75 -5.04 -7.09
C MET A 2 -14.74 -3.56 -7.48
N ASN A 3 -15.29 -2.69 -6.63
CA ASN A 3 -15.32 -1.25 -6.88
C ASN A 3 -14.04 -0.55 -6.35
N CYS A 4 -13.86 0.72 -6.73
CA CYS A 4 -12.66 1.48 -6.34
C CYS A 4 -12.53 1.63 -4.82
N LYS A 5 -13.63 1.73 -4.06
CA LYS A 5 -13.60 1.85 -2.60
C LYS A 5 -13.03 0.58 -1.97
N GLU A 6 -13.53 -0.58 -2.38
CA GLU A 6 -13.00 -1.89 -1.97
C GLU A 6 -11.52 -2.05 -2.36
N ALA A 7 -11.13 -1.54 -3.54
CA ALA A 7 -9.73 -1.54 -3.99
C ALA A 7 -8.82 -0.71 -3.13
N THR A 8 -9.19 0.54 -2.85
CA THR A 8 -8.41 1.40 -1.96
C THR A 8 -8.32 0.83 -0.54
N GLN A 9 -9.39 0.18 -0.06
CA GLN A 9 -9.40 -0.48 1.23
C GLN A 9 -8.40 -1.65 1.28
N LEU A 10 -8.47 -2.59 0.33
CA LEU A 10 -7.52 -3.72 0.28
C LEU A 10 -6.07 -3.26 0.05
N LEU A 11 -5.85 -2.17 -0.71
CA LEU A 11 -4.51 -1.57 -0.86
C LEU A 11 -3.96 -1.03 0.46
N SER A 12 -4.81 -0.42 1.29
CA SER A 12 -4.43 0.00 2.64
C SER A 12 -4.16 -1.21 3.53
N GLU A 13 -5.10 -2.16 3.58
CA GLU A 13 -5.00 -3.35 4.45
C GLU A 13 -3.76 -4.20 4.14
N LYS A 14 -3.31 -4.26 2.88
CA LYS A 14 -2.05 -4.93 2.49
C LYS A 14 -0.82 -4.39 3.25
N LEU A 15 -0.84 -3.14 3.70
CA LEU A 15 0.26 -2.54 4.45
C LEU A 15 0.31 -2.99 5.91
N ASP A 16 -0.84 -3.38 6.46
CA ASP A 16 -1.04 -3.75 7.87
C ASP A 16 -1.11 -5.27 8.07
N ARG A 17 -1.71 -5.99 7.11
CA ARG A 17 -1.89 -7.44 7.14
C ARG A 17 -1.58 -8.09 5.79
N PRO A 18 -1.20 -9.37 5.76
CA PRO A 18 -1.20 -10.12 4.52
C PRO A 18 -2.63 -10.25 3.99
N LEU A 19 -2.79 -10.04 2.68
CA LEU A 19 -4.00 -10.38 1.96
C LEU A 19 -4.05 -11.88 1.65
N ASP A 20 -5.24 -12.46 1.68
CA ASP A 20 -5.46 -13.82 1.21
C ASP A 20 -5.31 -13.92 -0.32
N THR A 21 -5.28 -15.14 -0.84
CA THR A 21 -5.04 -15.39 -2.27
C THR A 21 -6.15 -14.81 -3.15
N LYS A 22 -7.41 -14.86 -2.71
CA LYS A 22 -8.57 -14.33 -3.44
C LYS A 22 -8.53 -12.81 -3.46
N GLU A 23 -8.25 -12.17 -2.34
CA GLU A 23 -8.06 -10.72 -2.21
C GLU A 23 -6.96 -10.21 -3.15
N LYS A 24 -5.81 -10.90 -3.18
CA LYS A 24 -4.70 -10.57 -4.09
C LYS A 24 -5.11 -10.64 -5.56
N VAL A 25 -5.80 -11.70 -5.96
CA VAL A 25 -6.23 -11.88 -7.34
C VAL A 25 -7.25 -10.81 -7.75
N MET A 26 -8.28 -10.58 -6.93
CA MET A 26 -9.31 -9.56 -7.23
C MET A 26 -8.71 -8.15 -7.30
N LEU A 27 -7.83 -7.81 -6.36
CA LEU A 27 -7.14 -6.52 -6.35
C LEU A 27 -6.19 -6.37 -7.56
N GLY A 28 -5.50 -7.44 -7.94
CA GLY A 28 -4.65 -7.47 -9.14
C GLY A 28 -5.43 -7.20 -10.42
N VAL A 29 -6.56 -7.87 -10.59
CA VAL A 29 -7.46 -7.64 -11.75
C VAL A 29 -7.95 -6.19 -11.77
N HIS A 30 -8.41 -5.65 -10.64
CA HIS A 30 -8.91 -4.27 -10.59
C HIS A 30 -7.81 -3.25 -10.91
N THR A 31 -6.62 -3.39 -10.32
CA THR A 31 -5.50 -2.45 -10.54
C THR A 31 -4.88 -2.56 -11.94
N ALA A 32 -5.07 -3.68 -12.64
CA ALA A 32 -4.71 -3.79 -14.05
C ALA A 32 -5.64 -2.96 -14.97
N MET A 33 -6.92 -2.81 -14.59
CA MET A 33 -7.93 -2.10 -15.39
C MET A 33 -8.15 -0.65 -14.95
N CYS A 34 -7.81 -0.31 -13.70
CA CYS A 34 -8.02 1.00 -13.11
C CYS A 34 -6.69 1.70 -12.79
N SER A 35 -6.29 2.64 -13.65
CA SER A 35 -5.05 3.42 -13.50
C SER A 35 -4.99 4.20 -12.19
N SER A 36 -6.11 4.76 -11.73
CA SER A 36 -6.21 5.50 -10.47
C SER A 36 -5.91 4.61 -9.27
N CYS A 37 -6.50 3.41 -9.19
CA CYS A 37 -6.22 2.48 -8.10
C CYS A 37 -4.77 1.95 -8.17
N LYS A 38 -4.24 1.73 -9.38
CA LYS A 38 -2.83 1.37 -9.58
C LYS A 38 -1.88 2.46 -9.06
N GLN A 39 -2.21 3.73 -9.29
CA GLN A 39 -1.42 4.87 -8.81
C GLN A 39 -1.53 5.05 -7.30
N PHE A 40 -2.74 4.93 -6.74
CA PHE A 40 -2.96 4.97 -5.30
C PHE A 40 -2.11 3.91 -4.57
N GLY A 41 -2.10 2.67 -5.08
CA GLY A 41 -1.26 1.61 -4.52
C GLY A 41 0.23 1.94 -4.50
N ARG A 42 0.75 2.61 -5.54
CA ARG A 42 2.15 3.10 -5.55
C ARG A 42 2.38 4.16 -4.49
N GLN A 43 1.52 5.17 -4.41
CA GLN A 43 1.63 6.26 -3.44
C GLN A 43 1.64 5.74 -1.98
N MET A 44 0.81 4.74 -1.68
CA MET A 44 0.75 4.14 -0.35
C MET A 44 2.08 3.45 0.03
N GLU A 45 2.74 2.76 -0.90
CA GLU A 45 4.06 2.16 -0.66
C GLU A 45 5.15 3.22 -0.51
N ASP A 46 5.09 4.31 -1.30
CA ASP A 46 6.03 5.43 -1.21
C ASP A 46 5.93 6.11 0.18
N ILE A 47 4.72 6.43 0.63
CA ILE A 47 4.48 7.01 1.96
C ILE A 47 5.04 6.09 3.04
N ARG A 48 4.79 4.77 2.95
CA ARG A 48 5.32 3.79 3.90
C ARG A 48 6.84 3.73 3.89
N SER A 49 7.47 3.81 2.72
CA SER A 49 8.92 3.85 2.58
C SER A 49 9.51 5.10 3.23
N LEU A 50 8.94 6.28 2.94
CA LEU A 50 9.35 7.55 3.51
C LEU A 50 9.19 7.57 5.04
N ALA A 51 8.06 7.08 5.56
CA ALA A 51 7.83 6.98 7.01
C ALA A 51 8.87 6.09 7.70
N LYS A 52 9.23 4.96 7.08
CA LYS A 52 10.30 4.08 7.58
C LYS A 52 11.68 4.71 7.52
N GLN A 53 11.97 5.49 6.50
CA GLN A 53 13.24 6.22 6.39
C GLN A 53 13.32 7.31 7.46
N TYR A 54 12.23 8.06 7.66
CA TYR A 54 12.13 9.08 8.69
C TYR A 54 12.34 8.50 10.10
N SER A 55 11.71 7.38 10.42
CA SER A 55 11.89 6.73 11.73
C SER A 55 13.31 6.18 11.92
N LYS A 56 13.96 5.70 10.87
CA LYS A 56 15.37 5.28 10.90
C LYS A 56 16.36 6.46 11.02
N GLY A 57 16.05 7.59 10.38
CA GLY A 57 16.85 8.81 10.48
C GLY A 57 16.93 9.35 11.91
N LYS A 58 15.82 9.30 12.66
CA LYS A 58 15.80 9.69 14.09
C LYS A 58 16.70 8.83 14.98
N GLN A 59 16.84 7.54 14.69
CA GLN A 59 17.71 6.62 15.44
C GLN A 59 19.21 6.95 15.33
N THR A 60 19.61 7.76 14.34
CA THR A 60 21.01 8.17 14.15
C THR A 60 21.33 9.47 14.90
N GLU A 61 20.35 10.34 15.11
CA GLU A 61 20.51 11.61 15.83
C GLU A 61 20.39 11.43 17.36
N GLU A 62 19.61 10.48 17.86
CA GLU A 62 19.47 10.21 19.30
C GLU A 62 20.59 9.32 19.89
N LYS A 63 21.47 8.75 19.05
CA LYS A 63 22.62 7.93 19.48
C LYS A 63 23.97 8.64 19.46
N LYS A 64 24.00 9.93 19.15
CA LYS A 64 25.21 10.77 19.16
C LYS A 64 25.16 11.74 20.32
#